data_AF-A0A6N9TT85-F1
#
_entry.id   AF-A0A6N9TT85-F1
#
_cell.length_a   1.000
_cell.length_b   1.000
_cell.length_c   1.000
_cell.angle_alpha   90.00
_cell.angle_beta   90.00
_cell.angle_gamma   90.00
#
_symmetry.space_group_name_H-M   'P 1'
#
loop_
_entity.id
_entity.type
_entity.pdbx_description
1 polymer ?
#
loop_
_entity_poly.entity_id
_entity_poly.type
_entity_poly.pdbx_seq_one_letter_code
_entity_poly.pdbx_strand_id
1 'polypeptide(L)'
;MYESRRPEADLVREAAPRAERALAWLEARDEVEQPFHDSLDGLPNERDDRMARMGDLLQATAQGLGVRAAAVWAGVPERLVQQWLAHDEEFASAVRAAATLAAANGLEPGGRRTPAVIRVVILAMSRGESWNTAAEIAGITGSGLRQMWRSSPMLVALVDRARRARPRGPRSYVPPSYRPRKPGSTAPTHGYRLMRRDHS
;
A
#
# COMPACT_ATOMS: atom_id res chain seq x y z
N MET A 1 19.01 17.91 -18.51
CA MET A 1 18.67 17.24 -17.23
C MET A 1 17.53 18.02 -16.59
N TYR A 2 16.33 17.45 -16.48
CA TYR A 2 15.23 18.09 -15.75
C TYR A 2 15.32 17.68 -14.28
N GLU A 3 15.72 18.60 -13.40
CA GLU A 3 15.55 18.41 -11.96
C GLU A 3 14.05 18.28 -11.68
N SER A 4 13.59 17.06 -11.41
CA SER A 4 12.21 16.82 -10.95
C SER A 4 12.05 17.45 -9.57
N ARG A 5 11.68 18.74 -9.53
CA ARG A 5 11.30 19.43 -8.31
C ARG A 5 9.98 18.86 -7.82
N ARG A 6 9.81 18.70 -6.50
CA ARG A 6 8.50 18.33 -5.93
C ARG A 6 7.50 19.42 -6.36
N PRO A 7 6.26 19.05 -6.74
CA PRO A 7 5.21 20.01 -7.02
C PRO A 7 5.02 20.99 -5.86
N GLU A 8 4.59 22.21 -6.18
CA GLU A 8 4.37 23.27 -5.19
C GLU A 8 3.37 22.83 -4.12
N ALA A 9 3.64 23.23 -2.87
CA ALA A 9 2.89 22.76 -1.70
C ALA A 9 1.40 23.12 -1.78
N ASP A 10 1.07 24.23 -2.42
CA ASP A 10 -0.32 24.71 -2.56
C ASP A 10 -1.11 23.83 -3.53
N LEU A 11 -0.52 23.45 -4.67
CA LEU A 11 -1.12 22.49 -5.62
C LEU A 11 -1.36 21.11 -4.99
N VAL A 12 -0.46 20.67 -4.10
CA VAL A 12 -0.64 19.42 -3.35
C VAL A 12 -1.80 19.54 -2.36
N ARG A 13 -1.96 20.70 -1.72
CA ARG A 13 -3.04 20.97 -0.78
C ARG A 13 -4.41 20.98 -1.47
N GLU A 14 -4.49 21.59 -2.65
CA GLU A 14 -5.70 21.59 -3.48
C GLU A 14 -6.11 20.17 -3.93
N ALA A 15 -5.13 19.30 -4.19
CA ALA A 15 -5.40 17.91 -4.57
C ALA A 15 -5.80 17.01 -3.39
N ALA A 16 -5.53 17.41 -2.14
CA ALA A 16 -5.69 16.56 -0.95
C ALA A 16 -7.12 16.00 -0.74
N PRO A 17 -8.21 16.79 -0.87
CA PRO A 17 -9.57 16.26 -0.68
C PRO A 17 -9.97 15.21 -1.72
N ARG A 18 -9.42 15.31 -2.94
CA ARG A 18 -9.67 14.32 -4.00
C ARG A 18 -8.88 13.04 -3.72
N ALA A 19 -7.63 13.17 -3.27
CA ALA A 19 -6.79 12.03 -2.88
C ALA A 19 -7.39 11.27 -1.68
N GLU A 20 -7.94 12.00 -0.71
CA GLU A 20 -8.64 11.40 0.43
C GLU A 20 -9.87 10.60 0.01
N ARG A 21 -10.74 11.16 -0.84
CA ARG A 21 -11.90 10.42 -1.37
C ARG A 21 -11.49 9.19 -2.16
N ALA A 22 -10.43 9.28 -2.98
CA ALA A 22 -9.94 8.14 -3.74
C ALA A 22 -9.43 7.02 -2.82
N LEU A 23 -8.71 7.35 -1.76
CA LEU A 23 -8.24 6.36 -0.78
C LEU A 23 -9.38 5.77 0.05
N ALA A 24 -10.31 6.60 0.52
CA ALA A 24 -11.49 6.14 1.22
C ALA A 24 -12.29 5.16 0.36
N TRP A 25 -12.43 5.42 -0.94
CA TRP A 25 -13.10 4.49 -1.87
C TRP A 25 -12.32 3.18 -2.07
N LEU A 26 -10.97 3.24 -2.10
CA LEU A 26 -10.13 2.05 -2.18
C LEU A 26 -10.18 1.19 -0.91
N GLU A 27 -10.30 1.83 0.26
CA GLU A 27 -10.44 1.17 1.57
C GLU A 27 -11.86 0.61 1.76
N ALA A 28 -12.88 1.39 1.40
CA ALA A 28 -14.29 1.02 1.56
C ALA A 28 -14.75 -0.09 0.60
N ARG A 29 -13.93 -0.51 -0.37
CA ARG A 29 -14.32 -1.56 -1.32
C ARG A 29 -14.76 -2.85 -0.62
N ASP A 30 -14.05 -3.25 0.43
CA ASP A 30 -14.40 -4.44 1.20
C ASP A 30 -15.55 -4.15 2.20
N GLU A 31 -15.69 -2.91 2.68
CA GLU A 31 -16.77 -2.50 3.60
C GLU A 31 -18.14 -2.40 2.91
N VAL A 32 -18.16 -2.15 1.60
CA VAL A 32 -19.40 -2.05 0.81
C VAL A 32 -20.05 -3.42 0.57
N GLU A 33 -19.29 -4.51 0.58
CA GLU A 33 -19.85 -5.87 0.42
C GLU A 33 -20.62 -6.32 1.67
N GLN A 34 -20.21 -5.84 2.85
CA GLN A 34 -20.74 -6.32 4.13
C GLN A 34 -22.26 -6.08 4.34
N PRO A 35 -22.84 -4.90 4.01
CA PRO A 35 -24.29 -4.71 4.05
C PRO A 35 -25.08 -5.64 3.13
N PHE A 36 -24.50 -6.06 1.99
CA PHE A 36 -25.16 -7.02 1.09
C PHE A 36 -25.13 -8.43 1.67
N HIS A 37 -24.04 -8.84 2.32
CA HIS A 37 -23.96 -10.11 3.05
C HIS A 37 -24.91 -10.16 4.24
N ASP A 38 -24.99 -9.07 5.03
CA ASP A 38 -25.88 -8.95 6.17
C ASP A 38 -27.36 -9.08 5.75
N SER A 39 -27.69 -8.66 4.52
CA SER A 39 -29.03 -8.78 3.95
C SER A 39 -29.40 -10.20 3.49
N LEU A 40 -28.43 -11.12 3.41
CA LEU A 40 -28.60 -12.52 2.98
C LEU A 40 -28.56 -13.51 4.16
N ASP A 41 -28.94 -13.07 5.37
CA ASP A 41 -28.93 -13.85 6.62
C ASP A 41 -27.54 -14.37 7.06
N GLY A 42 -26.47 -13.71 6.64
CA GLY A 42 -25.16 -13.85 7.26
C GLY A 42 -24.43 -15.17 7.02
N LEU A 43 -24.81 -15.97 6.02
CA LEU A 43 -24.00 -17.12 5.62
C LEU A 43 -22.80 -16.65 4.77
N PRO A 44 -21.56 -16.81 5.25
CA PRO A 44 -20.39 -16.54 4.43
C PRO A 44 -20.31 -17.60 3.35
N ASN A 45 -20.46 -17.21 2.09
CA ASN A 45 -20.19 -18.10 0.98
C ASN A 45 -18.73 -17.90 0.57
N GLU A 46 -17.81 -18.61 1.25
CA GLU A 46 -16.37 -18.58 0.95
C GLU A 46 -16.07 -18.79 -0.54
N ARG A 47 -16.95 -19.50 -1.25
CA ARG A 47 -16.90 -19.66 -2.70
C ARG A 47 -17.11 -18.34 -3.44
N ASP A 48 -18.09 -17.54 -3.04
CA ASP A 48 -18.39 -16.25 -3.68
C ASP A 48 -17.25 -15.25 -3.42
N ASP A 49 -16.73 -15.20 -2.19
CA ASP A 49 -15.56 -14.40 -1.85
C ASP A 49 -14.36 -14.81 -2.71
N ARG A 50 -14.06 -16.12 -2.78
CA ARG A 50 -12.98 -16.64 -3.64
C ARG A 50 -13.20 -16.22 -5.10
N MET A 51 -14.41 -16.37 -5.64
CA MET A 51 -14.73 -16.02 -7.02
C MET A 51 -14.56 -14.51 -7.27
N ALA A 52 -14.96 -13.65 -6.34
CA ALA A 52 -14.77 -12.21 -6.43
C ALA A 52 -13.27 -11.85 -6.46
N ARG A 53 -12.47 -12.45 -5.57
CA ARG A 53 -11.01 -12.25 -5.54
C ARG A 53 -10.31 -12.78 -6.79
N MET A 54 -10.79 -13.90 -7.35
CA MET A 54 -10.34 -14.42 -8.64
C MET A 54 -10.69 -13.48 -9.80
N GLY A 55 -11.89 -12.90 -9.82
CA GLY A 55 -12.27 -11.87 -10.78
C GLY A 55 -11.38 -10.63 -10.71
N ASP A 56 -11.04 -10.20 -9.49
CA ASP A 56 -10.09 -9.11 -9.27
C ASP A 56 -8.69 -9.39 -9.80
N LEU A 57 -8.20 -10.63 -9.61
CA LEU A 57 -6.92 -11.07 -10.16
C LEU A 57 -6.93 -11.02 -11.69
N LEU A 58 -8.00 -11.49 -12.33
CA LEU A 58 -8.15 -11.44 -13.79
C LEU A 58 -8.18 -10.00 -14.30
N GLN A 59 -8.95 -9.12 -13.64
CA GLN A 59 -9.02 -7.70 -13.99
C GLN A 59 -7.64 -7.04 -13.85
N ALA A 60 -6.93 -7.28 -12.75
CA ALA A 60 -5.60 -6.74 -12.52
C ALA A 60 -4.61 -7.22 -13.58
N THR A 61 -4.65 -8.52 -13.91
CA THR A 61 -3.78 -9.13 -14.91
C THR A 61 -4.05 -8.57 -16.31
N ALA A 62 -5.33 -8.40 -16.68
CA ALA A 62 -5.74 -7.77 -17.94
C ALA A 62 -5.28 -6.30 -18.05
N GLN A 63 -5.01 -5.63 -16.93
CA GLN A 63 -4.43 -4.29 -16.88
C GLN A 63 -2.88 -4.29 -16.93
N GLY A 64 -2.26 -5.44 -17.18
CA GLY A 64 -0.82 -5.62 -17.30
C GLY A 64 -0.09 -5.75 -15.97
N LEU A 65 -0.80 -6.10 -14.88
CA LEU A 65 -0.16 -6.35 -13.58
C LEU A 65 0.34 -7.80 -13.50
N GLY A 66 1.56 -8.00 -12.99
CA GLY A 66 2.06 -9.32 -12.66
C GLY A 66 1.38 -9.93 -11.43
N VAL A 67 1.58 -11.23 -11.19
CA VAL A 67 0.89 -12.01 -10.13
C VAL A 67 0.97 -11.34 -8.75
N ARG A 68 2.16 -10.88 -8.35
CA ARG A 68 2.36 -10.21 -7.06
C ARG A 68 1.58 -8.89 -6.94
N ALA A 69 1.55 -8.09 -7.99
CA ALA A 69 0.77 -6.85 -8.04
C ALA A 69 -0.75 -7.13 -8.06
N ALA A 70 -1.16 -8.15 -8.82
CA ALA A 70 -2.54 -8.60 -8.89
C ALA A 70 -3.03 -9.13 -7.53
N ALA A 71 -2.19 -9.84 -6.77
CA ALA A 71 -2.51 -10.27 -5.41
C ALA A 71 -2.79 -9.07 -4.49
N VAL A 72 -1.95 -8.03 -4.55
CA VAL A 72 -2.18 -6.79 -3.79
C VAL A 72 -3.48 -6.10 -4.19
N TRP A 73 -3.76 -6.04 -5.49
CA TRP A 73 -5.00 -5.49 -6.05
C TRP A 73 -6.25 -6.20 -5.53
N ALA A 74 -6.22 -7.53 -5.56
CA ALA A 74 -7.31 -8.39 -5.11
C ALA A 74 -7.41 -8.49 -3.58
N GLY A 75 -6.40 -8.01 -2.83
CA GLY A 75 -6.39 -8.08 -1.37
C GLY A 75 -6.11 -9.48 -0.82
N VAL A 76 -5.50 -10.36 -1.61
CA VAL A 76 -5.19 -11.73 -1.22
C VAL A 76 -3.68 -11.96 -1.06
N PRO A 77 -3.25 -12.87 -0.17
CA PRO A 77 -1.84 -13.24 -0.07
C PRO A 77 -1.34 -13.86 -1.38
N GLU A 78 -0.14 -13.47 -1.84
CA GLU A 78 0.44 -14.02 -3.08
C GLU A 78 0.56 -15.55 -3.06
N ARG A 79 0.88 -16.14 -1.89
CA ARG A 79 0.94 -17.61 -1.74
C ARG A 79 -0.41 -18.28 -2.01
N LEU A 80 -1.51 -17.64 -1.64
CA LEU A 80 -2.85 -18.16 -1.90
C LEU A 80 -3.16 -18.12 -3.40
N VAL A 81 -2.75 -17.05 -4.09
CA VAL A 81 -2.86 -16.96 -5.55
C VAL A 81 -2.06 -18.08 -6.23
N GLN A 82 -0.82 -18.31 -5.80
CA GLN A 82 0.00 -19.41 -6.32
C GLN A 82 -0.65 -20.78 -6.08
N GLN A 83 -1.26 -20.97 -4.91
CA GLN A 83 -2.02 -22.19 -4.62
C GLN A 83 -3.22 -22.34 -5.56
N TRP A 84 -4.01 -21.28 -5.78
CA TRP A 84 -5.13 -21.31 -6.73
C TRP A 84 -4.67 -21.65 -8.13
N LEU A 85 -3.62 -20.98 -8.64
CA LEU A 85 -3.05 -21.25 -9.96
C LEU A 85 -2.54 -22.69 -10.11
N ALA A 86 -2.06 -23.31 -9.02
CA ALA A 86 -1.56 -24.68 -9.05
C ALA A 86 -2.66 -25.75 -9.00
N HIS A 87 -3.82 -25.46 -8.42
CA HIS A 87 -4.90 -26.44 -8.18
C HIS A 87 -6.12 -26.24 -9.08
N ASP A 88 -6.22 -25.10 -9.77
CA ASP A 88 -7.36 -24.70 -10.59
C ASP A 88 -6.87 -24.36 -12.00
N GLU A 89 -6.89 -25.37 -12.88
CA GLU A 89 -6.33 -25.26 -14.24
C GLU A 89 -7.11 -24.26 -15.09
N GLU A 90 -8.43 -24.20 -14.94
CA GLU A 90 -9.30 -23.26 -15.65
C GLU A 90 -9.00 -21.82 -15.24
N PHE A 91 -8.86 -21.57 -13.93
CA PHE A 91 -8.45 -20.26 -13.44
C PHE A 91 -7.04 -19.87 -13.95
N ALA A 92 -6.08 -20.80 -13.93
CA ALA A 92 -4.75 -20.54 -14.47
C ALA A 92 -4.77 -20.24 -15.98
N SER A 93 -5.61 -20.93 -16.74
CA SER A 93 -5.86 -20.66 -18.15
C SER A 93 -6.41 -19.24 -18.37
N ALA A 94 -7.43 -18.85 -17.59
CA ALA A 94 -8.01 -17.51 -17.65
C ALA A 94 -6.99 -16.41 -17.31
N VAL A 95 -6.13 -16.62 -16.31
CA VAL A 95 -5.06 -15.67 -15.96
C VAL A 95 -4.05 -15.53 -17.10
N ARG A 96 -3.66 -16.63 -17.75
CA ARG A 96 -2.81 -16.58 -18.95
C ARG A 96 -3.46 -15.82 -20.10
N ALA A 97 -4.76 -16.05 -20.34
CA ALA A 97 -5.53 -15.34 -21.37
C ALA A 97 -5.63 -13.84 -21.09
N ALA A 98 -5.84 -13.45 -19.83
CA ALA A 98 -5.82 -12.05 -19.41
C ALA A 98 -4.43 -11.42 -19.61
N ALA A 99 -3.36 -12.16 -19.33
CA ALA A 99 -2.00 -11.69 -19.56
C ALA A 99 -1.69 -11.51 -21.06
N THR A 100 -2.11 -12.44 -21.92
CA THR A 100 -1.98 -12.28 -23.38
C THR A 100 -2.82 -11.14 -23.92
N LEU A 101 -4.02 -10.89 -23.37
CA LEU A 101 -4.83 -9.72 -23.71
C LEU A 101 -4.08 -8.42 -23.36
N ALA A 102 -3.47 -8.35 -22.17
CA ALA A 102 -2.68 -7.20 -21.76
C ALA A 102 -1.47 -7.00 -22.70
N ALA A 103 -0.72 -8.07 -22.98
CA ALA A 103 0.42 -8.07 -23.89
C ALA A 103 0.05 -7.58 -25.30
N ALA A 104 -1.06 -8.07 -25.86
CA ALA A 104 -1.57 -7.65 -27.16
C ALA A 104 -1.90 -6.15 -27.23
N ASN A 105 -2.22 -5.53 -26.09
CA ASN A 105 -2.46 -4.09 -25.97
C ASN A 105 -1.23 -3.30 -25.50
N GLY A 106 -0.05 -3.93 -25.47
CA GLY A 106 1.20 -3.31 -25.02
C GLY A 106 1.21 -2.95 -23.53
N LEU A 107 0.48 -3.70 -22.72
CA LEU A 107 0.45 -3.60 -21.27
C LEU A 107 1.23 -4.79 -20.69
N GLU A 108 2.55 -4.63 -20.59
CA GLU A 108 3.44 -5.63 -19.98
C GLU A 108 3.74 -5.29 -18.52
N PRO A 109 3.88 -6.31 -17.65
CA PRO A 109 4.33 -6.12 -16.28
C PRO A 109 5.63 -5.31 -16.22
N GLY A 110 5.63 -4.24 -15.44
CA GLY A 110 6.80 -3.38 -15.24
C GLY A 110 7.18 -2.46 -16.40
N GLY A 111 6.48 -2.52 -17.53
CA GLY A 111 6.82 -1.73 -18.73
C GLY A 111 6.24 -0.31 -18.76
N ARG A 112 5.08 -0.06 -18.14
CA ARG A 112 4.35 1.23 -18.26
C ARG A 112 3.81 1.76 -16.93
N ARG A 113 3.79 3.09 -16.81
CA ARG A 113 3.14 3.83 -15.72
C ARG A 113 1.64 3.91 -15.98
N THR A 114 0.91 2.86 -15.65
CA THR A 114 -0.54 2.81 -15.79
C THR A 114 -1.25 3.26 -14.51
N PRO A 115 -2.52 3.69 -14.56
CA PRO A 115 -3.33 3.90 -13.37
C PRO A 115 -3.37 2.67 -12.46
N ALA A 116 -3.30 1.46 -13.04
CA ALA A 116 -3.29 0.21 -12.32
C ALA A 116 -2.06 0.08 -11.40
N VAL A 117 -0.88 0.37 -11.95
CA VAL A 117 0.40 0.41 -11.22
C VAL A 117 0.33 1.43 -10.08
N ILE A 118 -0.23 2.62 -10.32
CA ILE A 118 -0.40 3.65 -9.28
C ILE A 118 -1.29 3.13 -8.15
N ARG A 119 -2.44 2.51 -8.47
CA ARG A 119 -3.34 1.93 -7.45
C ARG A 119 -2.62 0.89 -6.60
N VAL A 120 -1.86 -0.03 -7.20
CA VAL A 120 -1.10 -1.06 -6.48
C VAL A 120 -0.07 -0.44 -5.53
N VAL A 121 0.69 0.56 -6.00
CA VAL A 121 1.66 1.27 -5.14
C VAL A 121 0.97 1.91 -3.95
N ILE A 122 -0.14 2.61 -4.18
CA ILE A 122 -0.89 3.29 -3.12
C ILE A 122 -1.45 2.28 -2.11
N LEU A 123 -2.01 1.15 -2.56
CA LEU A 123 -2.49 0.07 -1.69
C LEU A 123 -1.36 -0.59 -0.89
N ALA A 124 -0.21 -0.88 -1.51
CA ALA A 124 0.93 -1.43 -0.81
C ALA A 124 1.43 -0.47 0.28
N MET A 125 1.53 0.82 -0.04
CA MET A 125 1.98 1.85 0.91
C MET A 125 0.97 2.10 2.04
N SER A 126 -0.34 2.05 1.78
CA SER A 126 -1.36 2.18 2.83
C SER A 126 -1.34 0.99 3.79
N ARG A 127 -1.04 -0.22 3.31
CA ARG A 127 -0.78 -1.41 4.13
C ARG A 127 0.56 -1.36 4.87
N GLY A 128 1.39 -0.36 4.58
CA GLY A 128 2.63 -0.08 5.29
C GLY A 128 3.89 -0.65 4.65
N GLU A 129 3.84 -1.03 3.39
CA GLU A 129 5.04 -1.40 2.65
C GLU A 129 6.01 -0.22 2.49
N SER A 130 7.30 -0.55 2.41
CA SER A 130 8.33 0.45 2.13
C SER A 130 8.20 0.97 0.69
N TRP A 131 8.80 2.13 0.40
CA TRP A 131 8.81 2.69 -0.95
C TRP A 131 9.41 1.74 -1.99
N ASN A 132 10.52 1.09 -1.64
CA ASN A 132 11.20 0.17 -2.54
C ASN A 132 10.38 -1.11 -2.74
N THR A 133 9.79 -1.64 -1.66
CA THR A 133 8.93 -2.81 -1.73
C THR A 133 7.68 -2.55 -2.55
N ALA A 134 7.05 -1.38 -2.40
CA ALA A 134 5.89 -1.00 -3.20
C ALA A 134 6.22 -0.83 -4.70
N ALA A 135 7.41 -0.29 -5.01
CA ALA A 135 7.89 -0.21 -6.40
C ALA A 135 8.13 -1.61 -6.99
N GLU A 136 8.78 -2.49 -6.22
CA GLU A 136 9.06 -3.87 -6.62
C GLU A 136 7.77 -4.68 -6.84
N ILE A 137 6.81 -4.59 -5.91
CA ILE A 137 5.48 -5.20 -6.05
C ILE A 137 4.83 -4.77 -7.36
N ALA A 138 4.90 -3.47 -7.68
CA ALA A 138 4.29 -2.92 -8.88
C ALA A 138 5.12 -3.12 -10.16
N GLY A 139 6.26 -3.82 -10.08
CA GLY A 139 7.14 -4.13 -11.21
C GLY A 139 7.94 -2.93 -11.74
N ILE A 140 8.04 -1.83 -11.00
CA ILE A 140 8.75 -0.61 -11.43
C ILE A 140 10.00 -0.35 -10.61
N THR A 141 10.94 0.41 -11.18
CA THR A 141 12.15 0.81 -10.46
C THR A 141 11.83 1.88 -9.40
N GLY A 142 12.55 1.88 -8.28
CA GLY A 142 12.39 2.89 -7.24
C GLY A 142 12.69 4.33 -7.73
N SER A 143 13.58 4.48 -8.72
CA SER A 143 13.80 5.76 -9.43
C SER A 143 12.62 6.14 -10.31
N GLY A 144 12.05 5.18 -11.06
CA GLY A 144 10.83 5.37 -11.86
C GLY A 144 9.64 5.80 -11.01
N LEU A 145 9.46 5.18 -9.84
CA LEU A 145 8.42 5.58 -8.88
C LEU A 145 8.67 7.01 -8.35
N ARG A 146 9.93 7.38 -8.04
CA ARG A 146 10.27 8.75 -7.61
C ARG A 146 10.00 9.80 -8.70
N GLN A 147 10.31 9.49 -9.95
CA GLN A 147 10.06 10.39 -11.07
C GLN A 147 8.55 10.58 -11.28
N MET A 148 7.79 9.48 -11.27
CA MET A 148 6.32 9.49 -11.40
C MET A 148 5.67 10.28 -10.25
N TRP A 149 6.11 10.07 -9.02
CA TRP A 149 5.58 10.79 -7.86
C TRP A 149 5.80 12.31 -7.96
N ARG A 150 6.96 12.73 -8.49
CA ARG A 150 7.30 14.16 -8.61
C ARG A 150 6.62 14.84 -9.79
N SER A 151 6.03 14.09 -10.73
CA SER A 151 5.40 14.67 -11.92
C SER A 151 3.95 15.14 -11.69
N SER A 152 3.33 14.85 -10.54
CA SER A 152 1.93 15.21 -10.29
C SER A 152 1.65 15.56 -8.81
N PRO A 153 1.07 16.74 -8.51
CA PRO A 153 0.60 17.07 -7.17
C PRO A 153 -0.39 16.06 -6.58
N MET A 154 -1.24 15.47 -7.43
CA MET A 154 -2.23 14.46 -7.01
C MET A 154 -1.56 13.18 -6.51
N LEU A 155 -0.48 12.74 -7.16
CA LEU A 155 0.29 11.56 -6.71
C LEU A 155 1.01 11.84 -5.38
N VAL A 156 1.46 13.09 -5.18
CA VAL A 156 2.01 13.50 -3.88
C VAL A 156 0.96 13.41 -2.78
N ALA A 157 -0.23 13.97 -3.02
CA ALA A 157 -1.33 13.93 -2.06
C ALA A 157 -1.78 12.49 -1.74
N LEU A 158 -1.87 11.61 -2.74
CA LEU A 158 -2.21 10.20 -2.55
C LEU A 158 -1.19 9.47 -1.68
N VAL A 159 0.11 9.63 -1.97
CA VAL A 159 1.17 9.00 -1.17
C VAL A 159 1.17 9.53 0.27
N ASP A 160 1.03 10.85 0.45
CA ASP A 160 1.02 11.46 1.77
C ASP A 160 -0.17 10.95 2.60
N ARG A 161 -1.34 10.75 1.98
CA ARG A 161 -2.52 10.18 2.65
C ARG A 161 -2.39 8.68 2.90
N ALA A 162 -1.85 7.90 1.95
CA ALA A 162 -1.61 6.47 2.13
C ALA A 162 -0.64 6.22 3.30
N ARG A 163 0.42 7.02 3.42
CA ARG A 163 1.36 6.95 4.56
C ARG A 163 0.71 7.26 5.90
N ARG A 164 -0.30 8.15 5.93
CA ARG A 164 -1.07 8.44 7.15
C ARG A 164 -2.04 7.33 7.52
N ALA A 165 -2.55 6.60 6.53
CA ALA A 165 -3.43 5.44 6.73
C ALA A 165 -2.69 4.20 7.26
N ARG A 166 -1.35 4.17 7.16
CA ARG A 166 -0.51 3.08 7.64
C ARG A 166 -0.92 2.65 9.05
N PRO A 167 -1.17 1.34 9.29
CA PRO A 167 -1.37 0.84 10.64
C PRO A 167 -0.23 1.32 11.51
N ARG A 168 -0.55 2.12 12.54
CA ARG A 168 0.45 2.46 13.54
C ARG A 168 0.74 1.14 14.24
N GLY A 169 1.90 0.54 13.92
CA GLY A 169 2.36 -0.65 14.62
C GLY A 169 2.24 -0.44 16.13
N PRO A 170 2.08 -1.51 16.92
CA PRO A 170 1.97 -1.39 18.37
C PRO A 170 3.09 -0.48 18.81
N ARG A 171 2.73 0.65 19.45
CA ARG A 171 3.70 1.56 20.03
C ARG A 171 4.51 0.71 21.00
N SER A 172 5.64 0.19 20.56
CA SER A 172 6.62 -0.37 21.48
C SER A 172 6.92 0.79 22.40
N TYR A 173 6.44 0.68 23.63
CA TYR A 173 6.74 1.64 24.67
C TYR A 173 8.25 1.57 24.84
N VAL A 174 8.96 2.50 24.19
CA VAL A 174 10.37 2.70 24.42
C VAL A 174 10.44 3.58 25.66
N PRO A 175 10.95 3.07 26.79
CA PRO A 175 11.10 3.86 28.00
C PRO A 175 11.91 5.12 27.67
N PRO A 176 11.64 6.28 28.30
CA PRO A 176 12.34 7.52 28.01
C PRO A 176 13.88 7.42 28.04
N SER A 177 14.42 6.46 28.79
CA SER A 177 15.85 6.15 28.89
C SER A 177 16.47 5.54 27.63
N TYR A 178 15.67 4.93 26.74
CA TYR A 178 16.13 4.28 25.52
C TYR A 178 15.83 5.09 24.24
N ARG A 179 15.25 6.30 24.37
CA ARG A 179 15.06 7.16 23.21
C ARG A 179 16.40 7.76 22.79
N PRO A 180 16.79 7.64 21.51
CA PRO A 180 17.97 8.34 20.99
C PRO A 180 17.85 9.84 21.28
N ARG A 181 18.85 10.41 21.95
CA ARG A 181 18.89 11.84 22.26
C ARG A 181 18.88 12.64 20.94
N LYS A 182 17.98 13.62 20.82
CA LYS A 182 18.06 14.62 19.75
C LYS A 182 19.41 15.35 19.85
N PRO A 183 20.16 15.52 18.75
CA PRO A 183 21.36 16.35 18.75
C PRO A 183 20.99 17.77 19.22
N GLY A 184 21.67 18.28 20.25
CA GLY A 184 21.46 19.64 20.78
C GLY A 184 20.66 19.76 22.09
N SER A 185 20.25 18.66 22.73
CA SER A 185 19.60 18.73 24.05
C SER A 185 20.64 18.73 25.19
N THR A 186 20.79 19.85 25.89
CA THR A 186 21.57 19.98 27.13
C THR A 186 20.96 19.12 28.23
N ALA A 187 21.80 18.30 28.88
CA ALA A 187 21.37 17.37 29.91
C ALA A 187 20.77 18.09 31.14
N PRO A 188 19.70 17.56 31.76
CA PRO A 188 19.23 18.07 33.04
C PRO A 188 20.21 17.68 34.15
N THR A 189 20.76 18.69 34.82
CA THR A 189 21.64 18.59 35.99
C THR A 189 20.89 17.91 37.13
N HIS A 190 21.08 16.60 37.30
CA HIS A 190 20.57 15.88 38.47
C HIS A 190 21.57 16.08 39.62
N GLY A 191 21.26 17.03 40.50
CA GLY A 191 22.00 17.25 41.75
C GLY A 191 21.73 16.09 42.71
N TYR A 192 22.75 15.29 43.00
CA TYR A 192 22.72 14.33 44.08
C TYR A 192 23.00 15.06 45.40
N ARG A 193 22.04 15.02 46.35
CA ARG A 193 22.22 15.52 47.72
C ARG A 193 22.63 14.35 48.61
N LEU A 194 23.89 14.30 49.02
CA LEU A 194 24.37 13.35 50.03
C LEU A 194 23.75 13.71 51.38
N MET A 195 22.94 12.81 51.95
CA MET A 195 22.49 12.93 53.33
C MET A 195 23.43 12.13 54.24
N ARG A 196 23.98 12.83 55.23
CA ARG A 196 24.76 12.23 56.31
C ARG A 196 23.80 11.53 57.27
N ARG A 197 23.95 10.21 57.43
CA ARG A 197 23.30 9.47 58.52
C ARG A 197 24.18 9.59 59.75
N ASP A 198 23.71 10.29 60.77
CA ASP A 198 24.27 10.17 62.11
C ASP A 198 23.72 8.88 62.74
N HIS A 199 24.62 8.04 63.26
CA HIS A 199 24.30 6.82 63.99
C HIS A 199 24.03 7.17 65.46
N SER A 200 22.91 6.68 65.99
CA SER A 200 22.59 6.61 67.42
C SER A 200 22.09 5.22 67.73
#